data_AF-A0A7C1B587-F1
#
_entry.id   AF-A0A7C1B587-F1
#
_cell.length_a   1.000
_cell.length_b   1.000
_cell.length_c   1.000
_cell.angle_alpha   90.00
_cell.angle_beta   90.00
_cell.angle_gamma   90.00
#
_symmetry.space_group_name_H-M   'P 1'
#
loop_
_entity.id
_entity.type
_entity.pdbx_description
1 polymer ?
#
loop_
_entity_poly.entity_id
_entity_poly.type
_entity_poly.pdbx_seq_one_letter_code
_entity_poly.pdbx_strand_id
1 'polypeptide(L)'
;MKEKLVPLKDHRFECQMCGECCRNRWVPLTLGDVLRLGEIKPIEEFLLIWNGKKLVIDRRKWDNGCIFLEDNRCEIHGIKPLICRLYPIALSEFPILEENIPYYLKNGKKVYLYIDENCKGVGKGKKIDIEKLLKLCETVLQEIKETSIEKLMDIV
;
A
#
# COMPACT_ATOMS: atom_id res chain seq x y z
N MET A 1 -12.69 -8.00 -2.19
CA MET A 1 -12.47 -8.44 -3.58
C MET A 1 -11.34 -9.46 -3.58
N LYS A 2 -11.50 -10.61 -4.24
CA LYS A 2 -10.40 -11.56 -4.39
C LYS A 2 -9.41 -10.97 -5.40
N GLU A 3 -8.14 -10.85 -5.03
CA GLU A 3 -7.10 -10.33 -5.92
C GLU A 3 -6.87 -11.30 -7.09
N LYS A 4 -6.53 -10.78 -8.26
CA LYS A 4 -6.10 -11.57 -9.42
C LYS A 4 -4.64 -11.22 -9.70
N LEU A 5 -3.75 -11.84 -8.94
CA LEU A 5 -2.32 -11.58 -9.01
C LEU A 5 -1.70 -12.34 -10.19
N VAL A 6 -0.93 -11.61 -10.99
CA VAL A 6 -0.06 -12.18 -12.04
C VAL A 6 1.38 -11.67 -11.85
N PRO A 7 2.41 -12.39 -12.29
CA PRO A 7 3.79 -11.91 -12.19
C PRO A 7 3.95 -10.57 -12.91
N LEU A 8 4.62 -9.61 -12.25
CA LEU A 8 4.94 -8.35 -12.87
C LEU A 8 5.91 -8.61 -14.05
N LYS A 9 5.54 -8.08 -15.22
CA LYS A 9 6.31 -8.13 -16.47
C LYS A 9 6.24 -6.75 -17.14
N ASP A 10 5.74 -6.67 -18.37
CA ASP A 10 5.59 -5.41 -19.11
C ASP A 10 4.20 -4.79 -18.92
N HIS A 11 3.88 -4.36 -17.70
CA HIS A 11 2.58 -3.77 -17.40
C HIS A 11 2.62 -2.24 -17.46
N ARG A 12 1.48 -1.67 -17.83
CA ARG A 12 1.18 -0.24 -17.71
C ARG A 12 0.23 -0.03 -16.53
N PHE A 13 0.37 1.11 -15.86
CA PHE A 13 -0.55 1.46 -14.80
C PHE A 13 -0.75 2.97 -14.68
N GLU A 14 -2.00 3.36 -14.45
CA GLU A 14 -2.37 4.70 -14.01
C GLU A 14 -3.61 4.63 -13.11
N CYS A 15 -3.51 5.22 -11.92
CA CYS A 15 -4.64 5.27 -11.00
C CYS A 15 -5.79 6.08 -11.61
N GLN A 16 -6.96 5.45 -11.76
CA GLN A 16 -8.15 6.09 -12.31
C GLN A 16 -8.99 6.83 -11.26
N MET A 17 -8.47 6.96 -10.01
CA MET A 17 -9.19 7.52 -8.87
C MET A 17 -10.63 6.98 -8.69
N CYS A 18 -10.85 5.68 -8.96
CA CYS A 18 -12.17 5.04 -8.89
C CYS A 18 -12.66 4.69 -7.46
N GLY A 19 -11.78 4.85 -6.46
CA GLY A 19 -12.06 4.56 -5.05
C GLY A 19 -12.19 3.07 -4.70
N GLU A 20 -12.03 2.13 -5.63
CA GLU A 20 -12.27 0.70 -5.36
C GLU A 20 -11.30 0.10 -4.35
N CYS A 21 -10.02 0.49 -4.44
CA CYS A 21 -9.02 0.08 -3.46
C CYS A 21 -9.31 0.61 -2.05
N CYS A 22 -10.05 1.72 -1.92
CA CYS A 22 -10.46 2.29 -0.66
C CYS A 22 -11.66 1.58 -0.02
N ARG A 23 -12.44 0.77 -0.75
CA ARG A 23 -13.68 0.16 -0.21
C ARG A 23 -13.48 -1.18 0.49
N ASN A 24 -12.39 -1.88 0.23
CA ASN A 24 -12.28 -3.30 0.59
C ASN A 24 -10.89 -3.72 1.09
N ARG A 25 -10.09 -2.79 1.63
CA ARG A 25 -8.72 -3.08 2.06
C ARG A 25 -8.46 -2.54 3.45
N TRP A 26 -7.88 -3.39 4.29
CA TRP A 26 -7.17 -2.97 5.49
C TRP A 26 -5.78 -2.53 5.07
N VAL A 27 -5.50 -1.24 5.16
CA VAL A 27 -4.23 -0.68 4.71
C VAL A 27 -3.29 -0.60 5.91
N PRO A 28 -2.21 -1.41 5.97
CA PRO A 28 -1.17 -1.23 6.97
C PRO A 28 -0.53 0.14 6.83
N LEU A 29 -0.30 0.78 7.97
CA LEU A 29 0.43 2.02 8.07
C LEU A 29 1.81 1.75 8.64
N THR A 30 2.79 2.47 8.13
CA THR A 30 4.10 2.60 8.77
C THR A 30 4.06 3.76 9.78
N LEU A 31 5.04 3.84 10.69
CA LEU A 31 5.19 5.03 11.55
C LEU A 31 5.33 6.31 10.71
N GLY A 32 6.11 6.27 9.62
CA GLY A 32 6.26 7.40 8.71
C GLY A 32 4.95 7.80 8.04
N ASP A 33 4.05 6.85 7.76
CA ASP A 33 2.70 7.16 7.29
C ASP A 33 1.83 7.78 8.39
N VAL A 34 1.88 7.25 9.62
CA VAL A 34 1.10 7.81 10.76
C VAL A 34 1.50 9.25 11.03
N LEU A 35 2.81 9.54 11.13
CA LEU A 35 3.30 10.89 11.39
C LEU A 35 2.89 11.88 10.29
N ARG A 36 3.07 11.48 9.03
CA ARG A 36 2.73 12.32 7.87
C ARG A 36 1.22 12.60 7.77
N LEU A 37 0.39 11.62 8.09
CA LEU A 37 -1.07 11.81 8.11
C LEU A 37 -1.52 12.59 9.35
N GLY A 38 -0.80 12.46 10.47
CA GLY A 38 -0.99 13.23 11.70
C GLY A 38 -0.88 14.75 11.51
N GLU A 39 -0.11 15.20 10.50
CA GLU A 39 -0.02 16.62 10.15
C GLU A 39 -1.32 17.21 9.58
N ILE A 40 -2.22 16.38 9.05
CA ILE A 40 -3.46 16.83 8.41
C ILE A 40 -4.74 16.36 9.11
N LYS A 41 -4.66 15.36 10.00
CA LYS A 41 -5.80 14.79 10.71
C LYS A 41 -5.33 14.20 12.03
N PRO A 42 -6.07 14.36 13.15
CA PRO A 42 -5.72 13.73 14.41
C PRO A 42 -5.56 12.21 14.27
N ILE A 43 -4.55 11.64 14.94
CA ILE A 43 -4.16 10.24 14.78
C ILE A 43 -5.31 9.30 15.13
N GLU A 44 -6.06 9.63 16.17
CA GLU A 44 -7.19 8.85 16.70
C GLU A 44 -8.35 8.76 15.70
N GLU A 45 -8.44 9.68 14.73
CA GLU A 45 -9.51 9.70 13.73
C GLU A 45 -9.21 8.81 12.53
N PHE A 46 -7.97 8.33 12.34
CA PHE A 46 -7.63 7.50 11.18
C PHE A 46 -6.85 6.24 11.51
N LEU A 47 -6.25 6.13 12.69
CA LEU A 47 -5.42 4.99 13.07
C LEU A 47 -6.25 3.98 13.87
N LEU A 48 -6.25 2.74 13.40
CA LEU A 48 -6.72 1.59 14.16
C LEU A 48 -5.54 0.67 14.50
N ILE A 49 -5.49 0.21 15.75
CA ILE A 49 -4.57 -0.84 16.19
C ILE A 49 -5.27 -2.20 16.04
N TRP A 50 -4.93 -2.93 14.99
CA TRP A 50 -5.49 -4.25 14.70
C TRP A 50 -4.74 -5.36 15.44
N ASN A 51 -5.49 -6.24 16.10
CA ASN A 51 -4.99 -7.36 16.91
C ASN A 51 -3.91 -6.95 17.94
N GLY A 52 -3.95 -5.72 18.43
CA GLY A 52 -2.99 -5.18 19.38
C GLY A 52 -1.54 -5.13 18.87
N LYS A 53 -1.31 -5.22 17.55
CA LYS A 53 0.04 -5.29 16.97
C LYS A 53 0.24 -4.51 15.67
N LYS A 54 -0.81 -4.37 14.84
CA LYS A 54 -0.67 -3.75 13.51
C LYS A 54 -1.34 -2.40 13.46
N LEU A 55 -0.61 -1.40 12.98
CA LEU A 55 -1.15 -0.09 12.65
C LEU A 55 -1.85 -0.18 11.29
N VAL A 56 -3.14 0.13 11.22
CA VAL A 56 -3.91 0.14 9.97
C VAL A 56 -4.75 1.39 9.86
N ILE A 57 -5.06 1.83 8.63
CA ILE A 57 -6.08 2.87 8.43
C ILE A 57 -7.43 2.33 8.90
N ASP A 58 -8.11 3.12 9.71
CA ASP A 58 -9.46 2.86 10.18
C ASP A 58 -10.49 2.98 9.05
N ARG A 59 -11.64 2.36 9.26
CA ARG A 59 -12.70 2.23 8.25
C ARG A 59 -14.02 2.76 8.78
N ARG A 60 -14.78 3.35 7.88
CA ARG A 60 -16.10 3.91 8.15
C ARG A 60 -17.05 2.80 8.58
N LYS A 61 -17.81 3.07 9.64
CA LYS A 61 -18.72 2.08 10.24
C LYS A 61 -19.89 1.68 9.33
N TRP A 62 -20.32 2.58 8.45
CA TRP A 62 -21.53 2.39 7.64
C TRP A 62 -21.30 1.59 6.34
N ASP A 63 -20.09 1.57 5.80
CA ASP A 63 -19.80 0.88 4.53
C ASP A 63 -18.45 0.16 4.48
N ASN A 64 -17.69 0.15 5.59
CA ASN A 64 -16.34 -0.41 5.68
C ASN A 64 -15.31 0.22 4.71
N GLY A 65 -15.61 1.37 4.09
CA GLY A 65 -14.66 2.12 3.30
C GLY A 65 -13.56 2.75 4.15
N CYS A 66 -12.41 3.03 3.54
CA CYS A 66 -11.35 3.83 4.14
C CYS A 66 -11.90 5.17 4.63
N ILE A 67 -11.45 5.65 5.79
CA ILE A 67 -11.89 6.93 6.36
C ILE A 67 -11.61 8.14 5.45
N PHE A 68 -10.63 8.03 4.55
CA PHE A 68 -10.24 9.08 3.59
C PHE A 68 -10.90 8.95 2.20
N LEU A 69 -11.97 8.17 2.09
CA LEU A 69 -12.75 8.03 0.85
C LEU A 69 -13.92 9.00 0.85
N GLU A 70 -13.87 10.03 0.01
CA GLU A 70 -14.92 11.04 -0.12
C GLU A 70 -15.35 11.18 -1.58
N ASP A 71 -16.66 11.24 -1.86
CA ASP A 71 -17.20 11.30 -3.22
C ASP A 71 -16.55 10.32 -4.24
N ASN A 72 -16.34 9.07 -3.81
CA ASN A 72 -15.67 8.01 -4.57
C ASN A 72 -14.19 8.28 -4.92
N ARG A 73 -13.55 9.27 -4.28
CA ARG A 73 -12.16 9.67 -4.48
C ARG A 73 -11.37 9.58 -3.18
N CYS A 74 -10.06 9.37 -3.31
CA CYS A 74 -9.15 9.37 -2.17
C CYS A 74 -8.74 10.82 -1.88
N GLU A 75 -9.12 11.35 -0.71
CA GLU A 75 -8.78 12.73 -0.33
C GLU A 75 -7.27 12.92 -0.14
N ILE A 76 -6.62 11.91 0.43
CA ILE A 76 -5.17 11.91 0.67
C ILE A 76 -4.35 11.42 -0.55
N HIS A 77 -4.88 11.54 -1.78
CA HIS A 77 -4.26 10.98 -2.98
C HIS A 77 -2.82 11.47 -3.21
N GLY A 78 -2.51 12.71 -2.79
CA GLY A 78 -1.17 13.31 -2.90
C GLY A 78 -0.16 12.82 -1.85
N ILE A 79 -0.64 12.36 -0.69
CA ILE A 79 0.20 11.96 0.45
C ILE A 79 -0.09 10.53 0.92
N LYS A 80 -0.54 9.67 -0.01
CA LYS A 80 -0.95 8.29 0.27
C LYS A 80 0.06 7.55 1.15
N PRO A 81 -0.41 6.64 2.02
CA PRO A 81 0.46 5.68 2.68
C PRO A 81 1.29 4.87 1.69
N LEU A 82 2.43 4.35 2.13
CA LEU A 82 3.32 3.58 1.26
C LEU A 82 2.63 2.38 0.60
N ILE A 83 1.82 1.63 1.34
CA ILE A 83 1.05 0.49 0.79
C ILE A 83 0.06 0.95 -0.29
N CYS A 84 -0.58 2.12 -0.11
CA CYS A 84 -1.47 2.69 -1.09
C CYS A 84 -0.74 3.22 -2.34
N ARG A 85 0.50 3.69 -2.21
CA ARG A 85 1.35 4.06 -3.36
C ARG A 85 1.81 2.84 -4.15
N LEU A 86 2.00 1.71 -3.47
CA LEU A 86 2.45 0.47 -4.10
C LEU A 86 1.33 -0.19 -4.92
N TYR A 87 0.06 -0.08 -4.50
CA TYR A 87 -1.08 -0.62 -5.24
C TYR A 87 -1.13 -0.11 -6.71
N PRO A 88 -1.31 -0.99 -7.71
CA PRO A 88 -1.78 -2.38 -7.67
C PRO A 88 -0.69 -3.45 -7.57
N ILE A 89 0.53 -3.07 -7.17
CA ILE A 89 1.61 -4.02 -6.99
C ILE A 89 1.50 -4.69 -5.62
N ALA A 90 1.58 -6.02 -5.62
CA ALA A 90 1.80 -6.83 -4.44
C ALA A 90 3.29 -7.20 -4.36
N LEU A 91 3.90 -6.87 -3.22
CA LEU A 91 5.29 -7.15 -2.90
C LEU A 91 5.36 -8.35 -1.94
N SER A 92 6.19 -9.34 -2.27
CA SER A 92 6.43 -10.49 -1.41
C SER A 92 7.93 -10.82 -1.33
N GLU A 93 8.38 -11.27 -0.18
CA GLU A 93 9.75 -11.78 0.01
C GLU A 93 9.90 -13.25 -0.46
N PHE A 94 8.77 -13.92 -0.65
CA PHE A 94 8.68 -15.32 -1.08
C PHE A 94 7.81 -15.43 -2.34
N PRO A 95 8.06 -16.38 -3.24
CA PRO A 95 7.20 -16.58 -4.39
C PRO A 95 5.82 -17.07 -3.93
N ILE A 96 4.75 -16.44 -4.40
CA ILE A 96 3.37 -16.82 -4.05
C ILE A 96 2.64 -17.56 -5.19
N LEU A 97 3.19 -17.51 -6.40
CA LEU A 97 2.68 -18.18 -7.60
C LEU A 97 3.73 -19.17 -8.13
N GLU A 98 3.28 -20.23 -8.78
CA GLU A 98 4.15 -21.20 -9.45
C GLU A 98 5.06 -20.52 -10.47
N GLU A 99 4.48 -19.73 -11.38
CA GLU A 99 5.23 -18.81 -12.21
C GLU A 99 5.58 -17.55 -11.43
N ASN A 100 6.87 -17.23 -11.34
CA ASN A 100 7.35 -16.03 -10.66
C ASN A 100 8.66 -15.55 -11.28
N ILE A 101 8.93 -14.25 -11.11
CA ILE A 101 10.15 -13.60 -11.58
C ILE A 101 10.76 -12.90 -10.36
N PRO A 102 11.99 -13.25 -9.97
CA PRO A 102 12.66 -12.55 -8.89
C PRO A 102 13.13 -11.18 -9.37
N TYR A 103 12.99 -10.19 -8.49
CA TYR A 103 13.61 -8.88 -8.58
C TYR A 103 14.60 -8.72 -7.43
N TYR A 104 15.56 -7.82 -7.61
CA TYR A 104 16.58 -7.54 -6.61
C TYR A 104 16.54 -6.07 -6.24
N LEU A 105 16.42 -5.80 -4.94
CA LEU A 105 16.54 -4.46 -4.38
C LEU A 105 18.01 -4.01 -4.40
N LYS A 106 18.25 -2.72 -4.14
CA LYS A 106 19.60 -2.14 -4.15
C LYS A 106 20.54 -2.82 -3.15
N ASN A 107 20.01 -3.22 -1.99
CA ASN A 107 20.73 -3.98 -0.97
C ASN A 107 20.94 -5.48 -1.30
N GLY A 108 20.59 -5.93 -2.50
CA GLY A 108 20.70 -7.33 -2.94
C GLY A 108 19.58 -8.24 -2.47
N LYS A 109 18.61 -7.75 -1.69
CA LYS A 109 17.46 -8.55 -1.22
C LYS A 109 16.60 -8.96 -2.41
N LYS A 110 16.36 -10.27 -2.52
CA LYS A 110 15.45 -10.86 -3.51
C LYS A 110 14.00 -10.63 -3.08
N VAL A 111 13.17 -10.17 -4.01
CA VAL A 111 11.72 -9.98 -3.82
C VAL A 111 10.96 -10.46 -5.05
N TYR A 112 9.66 -10.62 -4.91
CA TYR A 112 8.74 -11.02 -5.96
C TYR A 112 7.63 -9.99 -6.07
N LEU A 113 7.39 -9.53 -7.29
CA LEU A 113 6.40 -8.50 -7.58
C LEU A 113 5.29 -9.09 -8.43
N TYR A 114 4.06 -8.83 -8.01
CA TYR A 114 2.85 -9.23 -8.70
C TYR A 114 1.97 -8.01 -8.92
N ILE A 115 1.12 -8.03 -9.93
CA ILE A 115 0.14 -6.98 -10.19
C ILE A 115 -1.26 -7.55 -10.10
N ASP A 116 -2.14 -6.84 -9.41
CA ASP A 116 -3.57 -7.19 -9.33
C ASP A 116 -4.30 -6.68 -10.58
N GLU A 117 -4.56 -7.59 -11.52
CA GLU A 117 -5.26 -7.27 -12.78
C GLU A 117 -6.72 -6.85 -12.58
N ASN A 118 -7.30 -7.05 -11.40
CA ASN A 118 -8.64 -6.55 -11.11
C ASN A 118 -8.67 -5.02 -10.93
N CYS A 119 -7.51 -4.36 -10.77
CA CYS A 119 -7.45 -2.92 -10.72
C CYS A 119 -7.77 -2.31 -12.09
N LYS A 120 -8.80 -1.45 -12.16
CA LYS A 120 -9.21 -0.72 -13.38
C LYS A 120 -8.12 0.15 -14.02
N GLY A 121 -7.06 0.48 -13.29
CA GLY A 121 -5.92 1.24 -13.79
C GLY A 121 -4.86 0.41 -14.52
N VAL A 122 -4.91 -0.92 -14.42
CA VAL A 122 -3.95 -1.81 -15.09
C VAL A 122 -4.18 -1.77 -16.60
N GLY A 123 -3.08 -1.68 -17.36
CA GLY A 123 -3.09 -1.49 -18.81
C GLY A 123 -3.32 -0.04 -19.25
N LYS A 124 -3.56 0.89 -18.32
CA LYS A 124 -3.71 2.33 -18.60
C LYS A 124 -2.41 3.09 -18.34
N GLY A 125 -2.28 4.26 -18.95
CA GLY A 125 -1.15 5.17 -18.75
C GLY A 125 0.22 4.63 -19.17
N LYS A 126 1.23 4.99 -18.39
CA LYS A 126 2.64 4.72 -18.70
C LYS A 126 3.05 3.31 -18.30
N LYS A 127 4.10 2.81 -18.95
CA LYS A 127 4.80 1.60 -18.53
C LYS A 127 5.32 1.80 -17.11
N ILE A 128 5.20 0.77 -16.29
CA ILE A 128 5.69 0.81 -14.91
C ILE A 128 7.21 0.93 -14.94
N ASP A 129 7.72 1.96 -14.29
CA ASP A 129 9.14 2.16 -14.06
C ASP A 129 9.61 1.20 -12.96
N ILE A 130 10.29 0.13 -13.37
CA ILE A 130 10.77 -0.92 -12.46
C ILE A 130 11.81 -0.37 -11.49
N GLU A 131 12.70 0.53 -11.92
CA GLU A 131 13.71 1.09 -11.03
C GLU A 131 13.07 1.91 -9.90
N LYS A 132 12.12 2.78 -10.27
CA LYS A 132 11.35 3.57 -9.28
C LYS A 132 10.51 2.69 -8.38
N LEU A 133 9.90 1.63 -8.93
CA LEU A 133 9.10 0.68 -8.15
C LEU A 133 9.96 -0.06 -7.13
N LEU A 134 11.14 -0.54 -7.51
CA LEU A 134 12.05 -1.25 -6.59
C LEU A 134 12.53 -0.34 -5.46
N LYS A 135 12.81 0.95 -5.74
CA LYS A 135 13.10 1.95 -4.70
C LYS A 135 11.94 2.08 -3.70
N LEU A 136 10.69 2.16 -4.19
CA LEU A 136 9.51 2.19 -3.33
C LEU A 136 9.37 0.90 -2.51
N CYS A 137 9.60 -0.27 -3.10
CA CYS A 137 9.57 -1.55 -2.38
C CYS A 137 10.61 -1.61 -1.25
N GLU A 138 11.81 -1.08 -1.47
CA GLU A 138 12.85 -1.00 -0.44
C GLU A 138 12.41 -0.12 0.73
N THR A 139 11.87 1.06 0.45
CA THR A 139 11.29 1.95 1.47
C THR A 139 10.15 1.27 2.24
N VAL A 140 9.22 0.60 1.54
CA VAL A 140 8.12 -0.14 2.15
C VAL A 140 8.63 -1.19 3.14
N LEU A 141 9.58 -2.04 2.72
CA LEU A 141 10.10 -3.10 3.59
C LEU A 141 10.88 -2.55 4.78
N GLN A 142 11.65 -1.48 4.58
CA GLN A 142 12.39 -0.83 5.64
C GLN A 142 11.44 -0.23 6.68
N GLU A 143 10.49 0.60 6.27
CA GLU A 143 9.57 1.28 7.18
C GLU A 143 8.63 0.29 7.88
N ILE A 144 8.18 -0.77 7.20
CA ILE A 144 7.40 -1.84 7.85
C ILE A 144 8.22 -2.54 8.94
N LYS A 145 9.50 -2.87 8.67
CA LYS A 145 10.38 -3.51 9.64
C LYS A 145 10.59 -2.62 10.87
N GLU A 146 10.64 -1.31 10.67
CA GLU A 146 10.87 -0.34 11.73
C GLU A 146 9.58 0.04 12.49
N THR A 147 8.40 -0.34 12.00
CA THR A 147 7.11 0.02 12.60
C THR A 147 6.72 -0.93 13.73
N SER A 148 6.43 -0.35 14.90
CA SER A 148 5.87 -1.08 16.05
C SER A 148 4.99 -0.17 16.90
N ILE A 149 4.18 -0.74 17.79
CA ILE A 149 3.32 0.03 18.69
C ILE A 149 4.14 0.71 19.78
N GLU A 150 5.19 0.06 20.29
CA GLU A 150 6.07 0.61 21.30
C GLU A 150 6.69 1.92 20.80
N LYS A 151 7.23 1.90 19.58
CA LYS A 151 7.77 3.09 18.94
C LYS A 151 6.71 4.14 18.61
N LEU A 152 5.47 3.75 18.34
CA LEU A 152 4.39 4.72 18.19
C LEU A 152 4.19 5.49 19.50
N MET A 153 4.07 4.76 20.62
CA MET A 153 3.87 5.33 21.95
C MET A 153 5.03 6.23 22.42
N ASP A 154 6.24 6.01 21.91
CA ASP A 154 7.39 6.87 22.22
C ASP A 154 7.34 8.23 21.50
N ILE A 155 6.49 8.38 20.47
CA ILE A 155 6.48 9.56 19.58
C ILE A 155 5.16 10.35 19.66
N VAL A 156 4.07 9.74 20.14
CA VAL A 156 2.74 10.36 20.28
C VAL A 156 2.41 10.76 21.71
#